data_AF-A0A2T4BHQ7-F1
#
_entry.id   AF-A0A2T4BHQ7-F1
#
_cell.length_a   1.000
_cell.length_b   1.000
_cell.length_c   1.000
_cell.angle_alpha   90.00
_cell.angle_beta   90.00
_cell.angle_gamma   90.00
#
_symmetry.space_group_name_H-M   'P 1'
#
loop_
_entity.id
_entity.type
_entity.pdbx_description
1 polymer ?
#
loop_
_entity_poly.entity_id
_entity_poly.type
_entity_poly.pdbx_seq_one_letter_code
_entity_poly.pdbx_strand_id
1 'polypeptide(L)'
;MALPRSSSLISHGMRLIAQAEGRHLASLSPPTTASLTTLTRISSTPSSARSFNTSASLLKKRKIAPASNSPSHSHSPSSSTPPSSPKADKSSNNNSPQPNPEDPLDFSSVLAAYATIDAHFKAQLQAVLHGGRFNPDVLGALPVTVKSPDDPEHHAKATFPLRELAQIVPRSGRIISLLVNEREYIKPIMSAVQASKDFNQQPQRSEDNELELLLRVEMERKEDLVRRVKEACQAWRERVRQARTKHEKALKEWKKNGTVLPDVVRKADKELQKVQDKKMKEIDGEEAQVIKQLDRR
;
A
#
# COMPACT_ATOMS: atom_id res chain seq x y z
N MET A 1 -49.20 -7.89 42.62
CA MET A 1 -49.90 -9.07 42.08
C MET A 1 -50.25 -8.81 40.62
N ALA A 2 -50.34 -9.88 39.84
CA ALA A 2 -50.11 -9.96 38.40
C ALA A 2 -51.18 -9.33 37.45
N LEU A 3 -50.65 -8.80 36.33
CA LEU A 3 -51.17 -8.72 34.94
C LEU A 3 -52.48 -7.96 34.61
N PRO A 4 -52.46 -7.25 33.46
CA PRO A 4 -53.46 -7.52 32.42
C PRO A 4 -52.85 -7.91 31.06
N ARG A 5 -53.53 -8.85 30.39
CA ARG A 5 -53.21 -9.42 29.07
C ARG A 5 -53.68 -8.49 27.94
N SER A 6 -52.87 -8.45 26.89
CA SER A 6 -53.00 -7.66 25.68
C SER A 6 -54.07 -8.16 24.71
N SER A 7 -54.48 -7.19 23.90
CA SER A 7 -55.56 -7.10 22.93
C SER A 7 -55.34 -7.78 21.57
N SER A 8 -56.46 -8.27 21.05
CA SER A 8 -57.01 -8.16 19.68
C SER A 8 -56.18 -8.49 18.44
N LEU A 9 -56.72 -9.47 17.71
CA LEU A 9 -56.47 -9.90 16.34
C LEU A 9 -56.76 -8.77 15.32
N ILE A 10 -55.95 -8.68 14.26
CA ILE A 10 -56.22 -7.85 13.06
C ILE A 10 -56.34 -8.77 11.84
N SER A 11 -57.44 -8.58 11.11
CA SER A 11 -57.90 -9.38 9.98
C SER A 11 -57.12 -9.12 8.70
N HIS A 12 -56.93 -10.19 7.92
CA HIS A 12 -56.54 -10.16 6.51
C HIS A 12 -57.66 -9.54 5.64
N GLY A 13 -57.29 -8.69 4.70
CA GLY A 13 -58.16 -8.18 3.65
C GLY A 13 -57.40 -7.97 2.34
N MET A 14 -57.67 -8.83 1.37
CA MET A 14 -57.17 -8.80 0.00
C MET A 14 -57.74 -7.59 -0.78
N ARG A 15 -56.97 -7.01 -1.70
CA ARG A 15 -57.50 -6.67 -3.04
C ARG A 15 -56.42 -6.46 -4.11
N LEU A 16 -56.65 -7.20 -5.20
CA LEU A 16 -56.03 -7.23 -6.51
C LEU A 16 -56.48 -6.00 -7.33
N ILE A 17 -55.60 -5.32 -8.07
CA ILE A 17 -55.93 -4.64 -9.34
C ILE A 17 -54.74 -4.79 -10.29
N ALA A 18 -55.04 -5.23 -11.51
CA ALA A 18 -54.15 -5.40 -12.65
C ALA A 18 -54.60 -4.48 -13.80
N GLN A 19 -53.65 -4.04 -14.63
CA GLN A 19 -53.66 -3.69 -16.08
C GLN A 19 -52.60 -2.59 -16.32
N ALA A 20 -51.57 -2.75 -17.16
CA ALA A 20 -51.45 -3.09 -18.58
C ALA A 20 -51.66 -1.88 -19.52
N GLU A 21 -50.58 -1.51 -20.23
CA GLU A 21 -50.42 -0.76 -21.50
C GLU A 21 -49.03 -0.08 -21.46
N GLY A 22 -48.20 0.06 -22.49
CA GLY A 22 -48.26 -0.18 -23.93
C GLY A 22 -46.91 0.35 -24.48
N ARG A 23 -46.34 -0.35 -25.46
CA ARG A 23 -45.09 -0.03 -26.15
C ARG A 23 -45.24 1.25 -26.99
N HIS A 24 -44.19 2.03 -27.22
CA HIS A 24 -43.63 2.27 -28.58
C HIS A 24 -42.42 3.23 -28.61
N LEU A 25 -41.61 2.99 -29.63
CA LEU A 25 -40.31 3.55 -30.00
C LEU A 25 -40.40 5.00 -30.49
N ALA A 26 -39.35 5.80 -30.22
CA ALA A 26 -39.04 6.99 -31.03
C ALA A 26 -37.52 7.24 -31.03
N SER A 27 -36.87 6.88 -32.14
CA SER A 27 -35.52 7.33 -32.49
C SER A 27 -35.62 8.66 -33.23
N LEU A 28 -34.77 9.62 -32.88
CA LEU A 28 -34.54 10.84 -33.66
C LEU A 28 -33.02 11.10 -33.73
N SER A 29 -32.52 11.21 -34.96
CA SER A 29 -31.18 11.65 -35.38
C SER A 29 -31.01 13.17 -35.20
N PRO A 30 -29.79 13.75 -35.38
CA PRO A 30 -29.40 14.29 -36.70
C PRO A 30 -27.85 14.29 -36.92
N PRO A 31 -27.27 15.07 -37.87
CA PRO A 31 -27.00 14.65 -39.24
C PRO A 31 -25.51 14.56 -39.59
N THR A 32 -25.24 13.74 -40.61
CA THR A 32 -23.97 13.61 -41.34
C THR A 32 -23.81 14.77 -42.33
N THR A 33 -22.70 15.51 -42.28
CA THR A 33 -22.25 16.37 -43.38
C THR A 33 -20.92 15.88 -43.92
N ALA A 34 -20.92 15.50 -45.19
CA ALA A 34 -19.75 15.22 -46.01
C ALA A 34 -19.32 16.49 -46.78
N SER A 35 -18.02 16.68 -46.99
CA SER A 35 -17.39 17.40 -48.12
C SER A 35 -15.88 17.16 -48.06
N LEU A 36 -15.31 16.36 -48.96
CA LEU A 36 -14.78 16.71 -50.29
C LEU A 36 -13.38 17.34 -50.25
N THR A 37 -12.40 16.44 -50.45
CA THR A 37 -11.22 16.54 -51.33
C THR A 37 -10.73 17.91 -51.79
N THR A 38 -9.46 18.19 -51.50
CA THR A 38 -8.55 18.87 -52.43
C THR A 38 -7.15 18.25 -52.36
N LEU A 39 -6.76 17.67 -53.50
CA LEU A 39 -5.42 17.20 -53.82
C LEU A 39 -4.58 18.38 -54.31
N THR A 40 -3.39 18.57 -53.76
CA THR A 40 -2.25 19.16 -54.48
C THR A 40 -0.98 18.37 -54.21
N ARG A 41 -0.13 18.37 -55.23
CA ARG A 41 0.73 17.28 -55.67
C ARG A 41 2.18 17.78 -55.73
N ILE A 42 3.10 16.96 -55.19
CA ILE A 42 4.55 16.82 -55.47
C ILE A 42 5.50 18.00 -55.17
N SER A 43 6.48 17.76 -54.28
CA SER A 43 7.91 17.78 -54.64
C SER A 43 8.75 16.90 -53.70
N SER A 44 9.76 16.29 -54.30
CA SER A 44 10.63 15.21 -53.82
C SER A 44 11.86 15.71 -53.04
N THR A 45 12.21 15.01 -51.94
CA THR A 45 13.55 14.66 -51.38
C THR A 45 14.76 15.60 -51.61
N PRO A 46 15.63 15.85 -50.60
CA PRO A 46 16.34 14.76 -49.94
C PRO A 46 16.50 14.82 -48.41
N SER A 47 16.59 13.59 -47.88
CA SER A 47 17.06 13.15 -46.58
C SER A 47 18.19 14.01 -46.00
N SER A 48 17.90 14.76 -44.94
CA SER A 48 18.93 15.23 -44.02
C SER A 48 19.06 14.21 -42.89
N ALA A 49 20.08 13.36 -43.01
CA ALA A 49 20.52 12.46 -41.95
C ALA A 49 20.89 13.32 -40.73
N ARG A 50 20.12 13.22 -39.65
CA ARG A 50 20.54 13.76 -38.36
C ARG A 50 21.62 12.85 -37.80
N SER A 51 22.83 13.37 -37.84
CA SER A 51 24.05 12.78 -37.32
C SER A 51 23.90 12.43 -35.84
N PHE A 52 24.37 11.22 -35.52
CA PHE A 52 24.51 10.72 -34.17
C PHE A 52 25.35 11.67 -33.30
N ASN A 53 24.91 11.82 -32.06
CA ASN A 53 25.53 12.60 -31.00
C ASN A 53 27.01 12.18 -30.81
N THR A 54 27.95 13.09 -31.08
CA THR A 54 29.37 12.87 -30.80
C THR A 54 29.64 13.21 -29.33
N SER A 55 29.41 12.26 -28.43
CA SER A 55 29.92 12.38 -27.06
C SER A 55 31.45 12.29 -27.07
N ALA A 56 32.13 13.28 -26.48
CA ALA A 56 33.59 13.27 -26.34
C ALA A 56 34.06 12.08 -25.49
N SER A 57 35.13 11.41 -25.91
CA SER A 57 35.78 10.35 -25.14
C SER A 57 36.43 10.93 -23.88
N LEU A 58 35.90 10.55 -22.71
CA LEU A 58 36.51 10.88 -21.42
C LEU A 58 37.85 10.13 -21.30
N LEU A 59 38.95 10.88 -21.41
CA LEU A 59 40.29 10.37 -21.15
C LEU A 59 40.44 10.02 -19.66
N LYS A 60 41.02 8.85 -19.37
CA LYS A 60 41.33 8.39 -18.01
C LYS A 60 42.13 9.46 -17.24
N LYS A 61 41.69 9.77 -16.02
CA LYS A 61 42.37 10.65 -15.08
C LYS A 61 43.81 10.16 -14.84
N ARG A 62 44.79 10.92 -15.32
CA ARG A 62 46.21 10.66 -15.13
C ARG A 62 46.56 10.82 -13.64
N LYS A 63 47.24 9.83 -13.05
CA LYS A 63 47.71 9.84 -11.66
C LYS A 63 48.75 10.95 -11.51
N ILE A 64 48.42 11.99 -10.76
CA ILE A 64 49.35 13.07 -10.40
C ILE A 64 50.30 12.52 -9.32
N ALA A 65 51.61 12.66 -9.53
CA ALA A 65 52.60 12.28 -8.53
C ALA A 65 52.52 13.24 -7.31
N PRO A 66 52.66 12.73 -6.08
CA PRO A 66 52.64 13.58 -4.88
C PRO A 66 53.90 14.47 -4.81
N ALA A 67 53.73 15.69 -4.30
CA ALA A 67 54.81 16.65 -4.09
C ALA A 67 55.78 16.19 -2.99
N SER A 68 57.05 16.58 -3.12
CA SER A 68 58.23 16.06 -2.41
C SER A 68 58.26 16.22 -0.88
N ASN A 69 57.31 16.91 -0.24
CA ASN A 69 57.42 17.23 1.20
C ASN A 69 56.14 16.90 1.97
N SER A 70 56.07 15.69 2.53
CA SER A 70 55.37 15.36 3.79
C SER A 70 55.76 13.93 4.26
N PRO A 71 55.80 13.68 5.59
CA PRO A 71 56.70 12.71 6.20
C PRO A 71 56.21 11.25 6.12
N SER A 72 57.19 10.35 6.07
CA SER A 72 57.09 8.89 5.95
C SER A 72 56.90 8.21 7.31
N HIS A 73 55.99 7.22 7.40
CA HIS A 73 56.06 6.14 8.39
C HIS A 73 55.79 4.76 7.73
N SER A 74 56.90 4.04 7.58
CA SER A 74 57.18 2.61 7.75
C SER A 74 56.13 1.49 7.45
N HIS A 75 56.54 0.66 6.48
CA HIS A 75 56.56 -0.83 6.43
C HIS A 75 55.28 -1.66 6.08
N SER A 76 55.18 -1.97 4.77
CA SER A 76 54.96 -3.26 4.03
C SER A 76 54.64 -4.59 4.76
N PRO A 77 54.07 -5.64 4.09
CA PRO A 77 53.85 -5.79 2.63
C PRO A 77 52.44 -6.29 2.19
N SER A 78 52.16 -6.00 0.92
CA SER A 78 51.06 -6.53 0.12
C SER A 78 51.20 -8.03 -0.19
N SER A 79 50.12 -8.80 -0.04
CA SER A 79 49.86 -9.99 -0.85
C SER A 79 48.44 -9.92 -1.41
N SER A 80 48.31 -10.31 -2.67
CA SER A 80 47.14 -10.17 -3.52
C SER A 80 46.10 -11.25 -3.27
N THR A 81 44.86 -10.87 -2.97
CA THR A 81 43.65 -11.67 -3.20
C THR A 81 42.41 -10.74 -3.19
N PRO A 82 41.42 -10.91 -4.09
CA PRO A 82 40.31 -9.97 -4.25
C PRO A 82 39.29 -10.10 -3.09
N PRO A 83 38.73 -9.01 -2.56
CA PRO A 83 37.71 -9.10 -1.53
C PRO A 83 36.37 -9.47 -2.16
N SER A 84 35.94 -10.70 -1.87
CA SER A 84 34.52 -11.07 -1.90
C SER A 84 33.72 -10.06 -1.08
N SER A 85 32.61 -9.64 -1.65
CA SER A 85 31.57 -8.78 -1.10
C SER A 85 31.28 -9.08 0.38
N PRO A 86 31.02 -8.06 1.23
CA PRO A 86 30.66 -8.31 2.61
C PRO A 86 29.35 -9.09 2.64
N LYS A 87 29.40 -10.30 3.20
CA LYS A 87 28.23 -10.99 3.72
C LYS A 87 27.58 -10.03 4.72
N ALA A 88 26.45 -9.47 4.32
CA ALA A 88 25.54 -8.84 5.25
C ALA A 88 25.03 -9.94 6.18
N ASP A 89 25.54 -9.97 7.40
CA ASP A 89 24.86 -10.58 8.53
C ASP A 89 23.54 -9.85 8.72
N LYS A 90 22.49 -10.37 8.09
CA LYS A 90 21.13 -10.21 8.60
C LYS A 90 20.94 -11.30 9.65
N SER A 91 21.30 -10.99 10.88
CA SER A 91 20.62 -11.51 12.06
C SER A 91 19.17 -10.99 12.06
N SER A 92 18.38 -11.44 11.08
CA SER A 92 16.94 -11.43 11.22
C SER A 92 16.64 -12.54 12.19
N ASN A 93 16.40 -12.17 13.46
CA ASN A 93 15.67 -13.01 14.38
C ASN A 93 14.32 -13.32 13.72
N ASN A 94 14.22 -14.47 13.04
CA ASN A 94 13.03 -14.90 12.33
C ASN A 94 12.96 -16.41 12.47
N ASN A 95 12.07 -16.86 13.36
CA ASN A 95 11.61 -18.24 13.47
C ASN A 95 10.79 -18.67 12.23
N SER A 96 11.19 -18.28 11.03
CA SER A 96 10.56 -18.72 9.79
C SER A 96 11.27 -19.97 9.26
N PRO A 97 10.54 -21.06 8.97
CA PRO A 97 11.12 -22.28 8.43
C PRO A 97 11.94 -21.95 7.18
N GLN A 98 13.21 -22.34 7.15
CA GLN A 98 14.02 -22.25 5.93
C GLN A 98 13.74 -23.46 5.05
N PRO A 99 13.89 -23.33 3.72
CA PRO A 99 13.81 -24.49 2.85
C PRO A 99 14.88 -25.51 3.28
N ASN A 100 14.47 -26.73 3.60
CA ASN A 100 15.39 -27.79 4.02
C ASN A 100 15.67 -28.74 2.84
N PRO A 101 16.94 -29.15 2.63
CA PRO A 101 17.30 -30.04 1.53
C PRO A 101 16.91 -31.51 1.75
N GLU A 102 16.62 -31.90 3.00
CA GLU A 102 16.26 -33.28 3.37
C GLU A 102 14.82 -33.64 2.97
N ASP A 103 13.91 -32.65 2.93
CA ASP A 103 12.56 -32.81 2.41
C ASP A 103 12.25 -31.72 1.37
N PRO A 104 12.66 -31.90 0.10
CA PRO A 104 12.42 -30.94 -0.97
C PRO A 104 10.93 -30.76 -1.35
N LEU A 105 10.03 -31.55 -0.76
CA LEU A 105 8.58 -31.42 -0.92
C LEU A 105 7.92 -30.68 0.26
N ASP A 106 8.69 -30.27 1.27
CA ASP A 106 8.18 -29.44 2.35
C ASP A 106 8.01 -27.98 1.91
N PHE A 107 6.75 -27.60 1.68
CA PHE A 107 6.37 -26.22 1.35
C PHE A 107 6.08 -25.35 2.58
N SER A 108 6.34 -25.83 3.81
CA SER A 108 6.06 -25.11 5.06
C SER A 108 6.62 -23.69 5.07
N SER A 109 7.85 -23.50 4.58
CA SER A 109 8.50 -22.20 4.44
C SER A 109 7.72 -21.23 3.53
N VAL A 110 7.27 -21.72 2.38
CA VAL A 110 6.51 -20.93 1.41
C VAL A 110 5.12 -20.60 1.95
N LEU A 111 4.46 -21.58 2.56
CA LEU A 111 3.14 -21.39 3.16
C LEU A 111 3.19 -20.40 4.33
N ALA A 112 4.22 -20.48 5.17
CA ALA A 112 4.46 -19.50 6.23
C ALA A 112 4.69 -18.10 5.65
N ALA A 113 5.52 -17.99 4.60
CA ALA A 113 5.72 -16.72 3.91
C ALA A 113 4.41 -16.17 3.33
N TYR A 114 3.59 -17.01 2.68
CA TYR A 114 2.27 -16.63 2.19
C TYR A 114 1.37 -16.15 3.32
N ALA A 115 1.32 -16.83 4.47
CA ALA A 115 0.53 -16.41 5.61
C ALA A 115 0.92 -15.00 6.11
N THR A 116 2.21 -14.70 6.19
CA THR A 116 2.67 -13.35 6.59
C THR A 116 2.29 -12.27 5.57
N ILE A 117 2.39 -12.60 4.28
CA ILE A 117 2.01 -11.72 3.18
C ILE A 117 0.48 -11.47 3.22
N ASP A 118 -0.31 -12.54 3.34
CA ASP A 118 -1.76 -12.51 3.40
C ASP A 118 -2.22 -11.66 4.58
N ALA A 119 -1.63 -11.83 5.77
CA ALA A 119 -1.97 -11.03 6.96
C ALA A 119 -1.74 -9.53 6.73
N HIS A 120 -0.60 -9.16 6.14
CA HIS A 120 -0.28 -7.76 5.84
C HIS A 120 -1.29 -7.14 4.86
N PHE A 121 -1.57 -7.80 3.74
CA PHE A 121 -2.48 -7.25 2.74
C PHE A 121 -3.95 -7.29 3.18
N LYS A 122 -4.36 -8.30 3.95
CA LYS A 122 -5.68 -8.33 4.58
C LYS A 122 -5.87 -7.13 5.52
N ALA A 123 -4.90 -6.86 6.39
CA ALA A 123 -4.93 -5.68 7.26
C ALA A 123 -5.02 -4.39 6.43
N GLN A 124 -4.26 -4.29 5.34
CA GLN A 124 -4.30 -3.13 4.44
C GLN A 124 -5.67 -2.96 3.77
N LEU A 125 -6.29 -4.02 3.27
CA LEU A 125 -7.62 -3.98 2.65
C LEU A 125 -8.71 -3.61 3.69
N GLN A 126 -8.62 -4.16 4.90
CA GLN A 126 -9.51 -3.78 6.00
C GLN A 126 -9.35 -2.30 6.35
N ALA A 127 -8.13 -1.76 6.40
CA ALA A 127 -7.91 -0.34 6.66
C ALA A 127 -8.59 0.57 5.61
N VAL A 128 -8.62 0.15 4.33
CA VAL A 128 -9.36 0.87 3.29
C VAL A 128 -10.88 0.79 3.53
N LEU A 129 -11.40 -0.37 3.89
CA LEU A 129 -12.82 -0.58 4.17
C LEU A 129 -13.34 0.22 5.36
N HIS A 130 -12.57 0.37 6.43
CA HIS A 130 -12.98 1.11 7.63
C HIS A 130 -12.95 2.64 7.46
N GLY A 131 -12.80 3.13 6.22
CA GLY A 131 -12.85 4.56 5.90
C GLY A 131 -11.49 5.14 5.53
N GLY A 132 -10.46 4.30 5.32
CA GLY A 132 -9.14 4.71 4.85
C GLY A 132 -8.47 5.69 5.81
N ARG A 133 -8.52 6.98 5.47
CA ARG A 133 -7.99 8.07 6.31
C ARG A 133 -8.81 8.24 7.60
N PHE A 134 -10.06 7.79 7.65
CA PHE A 134 -10.93 7.86 8.83
C PHE A 134 -10.66 6.72 9.84
N ASN A 135 -9.40 6.36 10.08
CA ASN A 135 -9.05 5.36 11.10
C ASN A 135 -8.59 6.07 12.38
N PRO A 136 -9.30 5.91 13.53
CA PRO A 136 -8.93 6.58 14.77
C PRO A 136 -7.55 6.14 15.28
N ASP A 137 -7.17 4.90 15.03
CA ASP A 137 -5.85 4.37 15.40
C ASP A 137 -4.71 5.08 14.62
N VAL A 138 -4.91 5.33 13.33
CA VAL A 138 -3.95 6.06 12.49
C VAL A 138 -3.85 7.53 12.93
N LEU A 139 -4.99 8.14 13.27
CA LEU A 139 -5.02 9.49 13.81
C LEU A 139 -4.31 9.56 15.17
N GLY A 140 -4.48 8.55 16.04
CA GLY A 140 -3.83 8.50 17.33
C GLY A 140 -2.32 8.28 17.29
N ALA A 141 -1.82 7.61 16.25
CA ALA A 141 -0.39 7.46 16.01
C ALA A 141 0.27 8.73 15.41
N LEU A 142 -0.51 9.77 15.09
CA LEU A 142 0.02 11.01 14.50
C LEU A 142 1.03 11.67 15.47
N PRO A 143 2.28 11.90 15.05
CA PRO A 143 3.26 12.59 15.88
C PRO A 143 2.91 14.08 15.99
N VAL A 144 2.79 14.56 17.22
CA VAL A 144 2.55 15.97 17.56
C VAL A 144 3.76 16.49 18.30
N THR A 145 4.39 17.51 17.73
CA THR A 145 5.51 18.19 18.37
C THR A 145 5.00 19.30 19.28
N VAL A 146 5.23 19.15 20.58
CA VAL A 146 4.91 20.11 21.63
C VAL A 146 6.18 20.74 22.20
N LYS A 147 6.04 21.92 22.80
CA LYS A 147 7.13 22.57 23.54
C LYS A 147 7.30 21.82 24.85
N SER A 148 8.52 21.38 25.16
CA SER A 148 8.78 20.67 26.41
C SER A 148 8.49 21.60 27.60
N PRO A 149 7.73 21.16 28.61
CA PRO A 149 7.53 21.91 29.84
C PRO A 149 8.81 21.97 30.70
N ASP A 150 9.73 21.01 30.51
CA ASP A 150 10.89 20.81 31.40
C ASP A 150 12.07 21.78 31.15
N ASP A 151 12.10 22.48 30.01
CA ASP A 151 13.16 23.45 29.67
C ASP A 151 12.61 24.63 28.85
N PRO A 152 12.06 25.68 29.50
CA PRO A 152 11.51 26.85 28.82
C PRO A 152 12.60 27.70 28.12
N GLU A 153 13.86 27.65 28.56
CA GLU A 153 14.96 28.44 28.00
C GLU A 153 15.56 27.85 26.71
N HIS A 154 15.51 26.52 26.53
CA HIS A 154 16.18 25.85 25.41
C HIS A 154 15.25 25.43 24.26
N HIS A 155 13.96 25.80 24.31
CA HIS A 155 12.95 25.47 23.30
C HIS A 155 13.00 24.01 22.82
N ALA A 156 13.28 23.07 23.74
CA ALA A 156 13.34 21.66 23.40
C ALA A 156 11.95 21.21 22.89
N LYS A 157 11.92 20.65 21.69
CA LYS A 157 10.70 20.16 21.03
C LYS A 157 10.57 18.67 21.30
N ALA A 158 9.56 18.29 22.08
CA ALA A 158 9.24 16.90 22.34
C ALA A 158 8.15 16.44 21.36
N THR A 159 8.23 15.21 20.87
CA THR A 159 7.23 14.65 19.95
C THR A 159 6.53 13.49 20.63
N PHE A 160 5.20 13.60 20.75
CA PHE A 160 4.35 12.58 21.33
C PHE A 160 3.28 12.16 20.33
N PRO A 161 2.82 10.90 20.34
CA PRO A 161 1.65 10.50 19.56
C PRO A 161 0.39 11.23 20.05
N LEU A 162 -0.50 11.60 19.12
CA LEU A 162 -1.72 12.34 19.43
C LEU A 162 -2.58 11.66 20.51
N ARG A 163 -2.58 10.32 20.56
CA ARG A 163 -3.34 9.54 21.56
C ARG A 163 -2.92 9.81 23.01
N GLU A 164 -1.70 10.29 23.25
CA GLU A 164 -1.24 10.66 24.60
C GLU A 164 -1.70 12.06 24.99
N LEU A 165 -1.86 12.96 24.01
CA LEU A 165 -2.24 14.36 24.25
C LEU A 165 -3.76 14.60 24.19
N ALA A 166 -4.49 13.71 23.53
CA ALA A 166 -5.93 13.83 23.34
C ALA A 166 -6.64 12.47 23.24
N GLN A 167 -7.86 12.41 23.77
CA GLN A 167 -8.78 11.28 23.60
C GLN A 167 -9.51 11.40 22.26
N ILE A 168 -9.45 10.34 21.45
CA ILE A 168 -10.03 10.30 20.10
C ILE A 168 -11.38 9.58 20.15
N VAL A 169 -12.44 10.28 19.81
CA VAL A 169 -13.82 9.76 19.81
C VAL A 169 -14.42 9.89 18.42
N PRO A 170 -14.59 8.79 17.67
CA PRO A 170 -15.33 8.83 16.41
C PRO A 170 -16.81 9.15 16.72
N ARG A 171 -17.31 10.25 16.15
CA ARG A 171 -18.72 10.64 16.21
C ARG A 171 -19.45 10.09 14.98
N SER A 172 -20.75 10.37 14.88
CA SER A 172 -21.54 9.94 13.73
C SER A 172 -21.03 10.55 12.42
N GLY A 173 -21.02 9.73 11.36
CA GLY A 173 -20.62 10.15 10.02
C GLY A 173 -19.10 10.27 9.86
N ARG A 174 -18.64 11.47 9.48
CA ARG A 174 -17.24 11.77 9.11
C ARG A 174 -16.56 12.74 10.07
N ILE A 175 -17.04 12.76 11.30
CA ILE A 175 -16.60 13.69 12.33
C ILE A 175 -15.87 12.90 13.40
N ILE A 176 -14.64 13.31 13.71
CA ILE A 176 -13.89 12.80 14.85
C ILE A 176 -13.78 13.94 15.86
N SER A 177 -14.20 13.68 17.09
CA SER A 177 -13.99 14.57 18.22
C SER A 177 -12.65 14.20 18.87
N LEU A 178 -11.78 15.20 19.01
CA LEU A 178 -10.52 15.13 19.72
C LEU A 178 -10.70 15.91 21.02
N LEU A 179 -10.76 15.20 22.13
CA LEU A 179 -10.85 15.79 23.46
C LEU A 179 -9.43 15.97 23.98
N VAL A 180 -8.93 17.19 23.94
CA VAL A 180 -7.54 17.52 24.30
C VAL A 180 -7.42 17.61 25.82
N ASN A 181 -6.33 17.07 26.38
CA ASN A 181 -6.11 17.08 27.83
C ASN A 181 -5.86 18.50 28.36
N GLU A 182 -5.05 19.29 27.65
CA GLU A 182 -4.65 20.64 28.06
C GLU A 182 -4.79 21.68 26.93
N ARG A 183 -5.10 22.92 27.30
CA ARG A 183 -5.32 24.02 26.35
C ARG A 183 -4.08 24.38 25.53
N GLU A 184 -2.89 24.13 26.09
CA GLU A 184 -1.61 24.43 25.44
C GLU A 184 -1.36 23.54 24.20
N TYR A 185 -1.87 22.31 24.22
CA TYR A 185 -1.68 21.34 23.14
C TYR A 185 -2.61 21.54 21.96
N ILE A 186 -3.66 22.35 22.11
CA ILE A 186 -4.65 22.61 21.04
C ILE A 186 -3.98 23.10 19.75
N LYS A 187 -3.09 24.11 19.85
CA LYS A 187 -2.42 24.69 18.67
C LYS A 187 -1.44 23.70 18.02
N PRO A 188 -0.54 23.03 18.78
CA PRO A 188 0.28 21.94 18.26
C PRO A 188 -0.51 20.84 17.54
N ILE A 189 -1.61 20.38 18.14
CA ILE A 189 -2.47 19.33 17.57
C ILE A 189 -3.11 19.81 16.26
N MET A 190 -3.71 21.01 16.25
CA MET A 190 -4.28 21.58 15.02
C MET A 190 -3.24 21.66 13.90
N SER A 191 -2.03 22.13 14.21
CA SER A 191 -0.93 22.21 13.24
C SER A 191 -0.48 20.83 12.75
N ALA A 192 -0.39 19.84 13.64
CA ALA A 192 0.05 18.49 13.28
C ALA A 192 -0.96 17.78 12.38
N VAL A 193 -2.27 17.90 12.68
CA VAL A 193 -3.33 17.31 11.85
C VAL A 193 -3.38 17.97 10.47
N GLN A 194 -3.23 19.29 10.41
CA GLN A 194 -3.19 20.03 9.14
C GLN A 194 -1.94 19.72 8.30
N ALA A 195 -0.77 19.58 8.93
CA ALA A 195 0.47 19.25 8.24
C ALA A 195 0.57 17.77 7.80
N SER A 196 -0.31 16.91 8.31
CA SER A 196 -0.30 15.48 8.00
C SER A 196 -0.66 15.22 6.54
N LYS A 197 0.15 14.41 5.85
CA LYS A 197 -0.12 13.94 4.48
C LYS A 197 -1.41 13.10 4.38
N ASP A 198 -1.76 12.43 5.46
CA ASP A 198 -2.88 11.47 5.51
C ASP A 198 -4.21 12.15 5.86
N PHE A 199 -4.19 13.29 6.54
CA PHE A 199 -5.42 14.00 6.90
C PHE A 199 -5.51 15.32 6.14
N ASN A 200 -4.50 16.18 6.21
CA ASN A 200 -4.46 17.50 5.55
C ASN A 200 -5.79 18.29 5.70
N GLN A 201 -6.40 18.20 6.89
CA GLN A 201 -7.65 18.86 7.24
C GLN A 201 -7.41 19.77 8.44
N GLN A 202 -8.21 20.83 8.56
CA GLN A 202 -8.12 21.77 9.69
C GLN A 202 -9.18 21.43 10.76
N PRO A 203 -8.78 20.95 11.96
CA PRO A 203 -9.72 20.77 13.06
C PRO A 203 -10.36 22.09 13.48
N GLN A 204 -11.66 22.09 13.73
CA GLN A 204 -12.41 23.25 14.21
C GLN A 204 -12.62 23.15 15.72
N ARG A 205 -12.61 24.27 16.44
CA ARG A 205 -12.97 24.26 17.87
C ARG A 205 -14.47 24.08 18.04
N SER A 206 -14.87 23.29 19.02
CA SER A 206 -16.28 23.21 19.44
C SER A 206 -16.69 24.51 20.13
N GLU A 207 -17.92 24.96 19.91
CA GLU A 207 -18.49 26.14 20.60
C GLU A 207 -18.86 25.80 22.06
N ASP A 208 -19.18 24.54 22.33
CA ASP A 208 -19.64 24.07 23.65
C ASP A 208 -18.48 23.72 24.60
N ASN A 209 -17.31 23.36 24.05
CA ASN A 209 -16.16 22.92 24.85
C ASN A 209 -14.83 23.41 24.24
N GLU A 210 -14.12 24.25 24.98
CA GLU A 210 -12.84 24.83 24.54
C GLU A 210 -11.73 23.80 24.31
N LEU A 211 -11.81 22.64 24.97
CA LEU A 211 -10.83 21.55 24.84
C LEU A 211 -11.20 20.53 23.75
N GLU A 212 -12.36 20.68 23.09
CA GLU A 212 -12.81 19.78 22.04
C GLU A 212 -12.49 20.35 20.65
N LEU A 213 -11.82 19.53 19.83
CA LEU A 213 -11.57 19.81 18.42
C LEU A 213 -12.37 18.83 17.55
N LEU A 214 -13.12 19.38 16.61
CA LEU A 214 -13.92 18.65 15.63
C LEU A 214 -13.14 18.55 14.31
N LEU A 215 -12.72 17.35 13.97
CA LEU A 215 -12.10 17.03 12.69
C LEU A 215 -13.16 16.51 11.72
N ARG A 216 -13.42 17.25 10.64
CA ARG A 216 -14.28 16.80 9.54
C ARG A 216 -13.40 16.20 8.45
N VAL A 217 -13.57 14.92 8.16
CA VAL A 217 -12.82 14.23 7.11
C VAL A 217 -13.60 14.31 5.79
N GLU A 218 -12.95 14.78 4.73
CA GLU A 218 -13.55 14.80 3.39
C GLU A 218 -13.76 13.38 2.85
N MET A 219 -14.78 13.22 2.00
CA MET A 219 -15.03 11.93 1.37
C MET A 219 -13.97 11.70 0.30
N GLU A 220 -13.25 10.60 0.44
CA GLU A 220 -12.43 10.13 -0.66
C GLU A 220 -13.31 9.60 -1.79
N ARG A 221 -12.93 9.90 -3.03
CA ARG A 221 -13.65 9.43 -4.20
C ARG A 221 -13.63 7.91 -4.26
N LYS A 222 -14.77 7.31 -4.59
CA LYS A 222 -14.92 5.84 -4.67
C LYS A 222 -13.91 5.23 -5.66
N GLU A 223 -13.64 5.93 -6.74
CA GLU A 223 -12.68 5.53 -7.77
C GLU A 223 -11.24 5.46 -7.23
N ASP A 224 -10.86 6.40 -6.35
CA ASP A 224 -9.54 6.41 -5.71
C ASP A 224 -9.41 5.26 -4.70
N LEU A 225 -10.48 4.92 -3.96
CA LEU A 225 -10.51 3.76 -3.07
C LEU A 225 -10.35 2.45 -3.85
N VAL A 226 -11.11 2.29 -4.93
CA VAL A 226 -11.02 1.11 -5.81
C VAL A 226 -9.63 1.01 -6.45
N ARG A 227 -9.03 2.14 -6.86
CA ARG A 227 -7.65 2.16 -7.37
C ARG A 227 -6.66 1.66 -6.31
N ARG A 228 -6.75 2.14 -5.06
CA ARG A 228 -5.87 1.69 -3.97
C ARG A 228 -6.04 0.20 -3.64
N VAL A 229 -7.26 -0.31 -3.66
CA VAL A 229 -7.53 -1.76 -3.48
C VAL A 229 -6.87 -2.56 -4.60
N LYS A 230 -7.03 -2.15 -5.86
CA LYS A 230 -6.40 -2.82 -7.01
C LYS A 230 -4.88 -2.79 -6.92
N GLU A 231 -4.29 -1.64 -6.61
CA GLU A 231 -2.84 -1.50 -6.42
C GLU A 231 -2.32 -2.43 -5.30
N ALA A 232 -3.01 -2.48 -4.16
CA ALA A 232 -2.67 -3.37 -3.06
C ALA A 232 -2.77 -4.85 -3.47
N CYS A 233 -3.82 -5.25 -4.19
CA CYS A 233 -3.98 -6.62 -4.67
C CYS A 233 -2.93 -6.99 -5.73
N GLN A 234 -2.52 -6.07 -6.60
CA GLN A 234 -1.40 -6.30 -7.53
C GLN A 234 -0.08 -6.49 -6.78
N ALA A 235 0.20 -5.66 -5.78
CA ALA A 235 1.37 -5.81 -4.91
C ALA A 235 1.33 -7.14 -4.13
N TRP A 236 0.15 -7.60 -3.71
CA TRP A 236 -0.04 -8.90 -3.06
C TRP A 236 0.33 -10.05 -3.98
N ARG A 237 -0.24 -10.09 -5.20
CA ARG A 237 0.10 -11.10 -6.21
C ARG A 237 1.61 -11.15 -6.50
N GLU A 238 2.23 -9.98 -6.63
CA GLU A 238 3.66 -9.86 -6.86
C GLU A 238 4.49 -10.39 -5.69
N ARG A 239 4.11 -10.10 -4.44
CA ARG A 239 4.79 -10.64 -3.24
C ARG A 239 4.71 -12.17 -3.16
N VAL A 240 3.56 -12.75 -3.51
CA VAL A 240 3.38 -14.22 -3.56
C VAL A 240 4.27 -14.84 -4.66
N ARG A 241 4.34 -14.23 -5.85
CA ARG A 241 5.25 -14.65 -6.93
C ARG A 241 6.72 -14.55 -6.53
N GLN A 242 7.10 -13.50 -5.81
CA GLN A 242 8.46 -13.33 -5.28
C GLN A 242 8.82 -14.42 -4.27
N ALA A 243 7.91 -14.76 -3.35
CA ALA A 243 8.12 -15.87 -2.41
C ALA A 243 8.29 -17.21 -3.14
N ARG A 244 7.47 -17.50 -4.17
CA ARG A 244 7.65 -18.68 -5.04
C ARG A 244 8.99 -18.67 -5.76
N THR A 245 9.40 -17.52 -6.30
CA THR A 245 10.68 -17.37 -7.00
C THR A 245 11.88 -17.62 -6.07
N LYS A 246 11.79 -17.22 -4.79
CA LYS A 246 12.82 -17.53 -3.79
C LYS A 246 12.93 -19.04 -3.55
N HIS A 247 11.81 -19.73 -3.42
CA HIS A 247 11.78 -21.18 -3.26
C HIS A 247 12.31 -21.92 -4.49
N GLU A 248 11.91 -21.50 -5.69
CA GLU A 248 12.40 -22.09 -6.94
C GLU A 248 13.92 -21.87 -7.12
N LYS A 249 14.46 -20.74 -6.66
CA LYS A 249 15.92 -20.52 -6.63
C LYS A 249 16.63 -21.52 -5.70
N ALA A 250 16.07 -21.78 -4.51
CA ALA A 250 16.60 -22.78 -3.59
C ALA A 250 16.56 -24.20 -4.20
N LEU A 251 15.44 -24.60 -4.81
CA LEU A 251 15.34 -25.88 -5.53
C LEU A 251 16.36 -26.02 -6.66
N LYS A 252 16.57 -24.93 -7.43
CA LYS A 252 17.58 -24.90 -8.50
C LYS A 252 19.02 -25.01 -7.96
N GLU A 253 19.29 -24.47 -6.77
CA GLU A 253 20.58 -24.58 -6.10
C GLU A 253 20.82 -26.00 -5.60
N TRP A 254 19.84 -26.63 -4.94
CA TRP A 254 19.95 -28.03 -4.51
C TRP A 254 20.11 -29.01 -5.67
N LYS A 255 19.46 -28.72 -6.81
CA LYS A 255 19.67 -29.50 -8.05
C LYS A 255 21.12 -29.41 -8.54
N LYS A 256 21.76 -28.23 -8.44
CA LYS A 256 23.17 -28.04 -8.84
C LYS A 256 24.12 -28.72 -7.87
N ASN A 257 23.80 -28.70 -6.57
CA ASN A 257 24.59 -29.32 -5.51
C ASN A 257 24.44 -30.86 -5.48
N GLY A 258 23.54 -31.42 -6.30
CA GLY A 258 23.28 -32.87 -6.36
C GLY A 258 22.52 -33.42 -5.16
N THR A 259 22.05 -32.56 -4.25
CA THR A 259 21.35 -32.95 -3.02
C THR A 259 19.95 -33.50 -3.30
N VAL A 260 19.33 -33.07 -4.40
CA VAL A 260 17.96 -33.47 -4.77
C VAL A 260 17.91 -33.98 -6.20
N LEU A 261 17.19 -35.09 -6.40
CA LEU A 261 17.05 -35.75 -7.71
C LEU A 261 16.22 -34.88 -8.69
N PRO A 262 16.57 -34.80 -9.99
CA PRO A 262 15.85 -33.96 -10.95
C PRO A 262 14.34 -34.24 -11.05
N ASP A 263 13.91 -35.48 -10.82
CA ASP A 263 12.49 -35.85 -10.86
C ASP A 263 11.71 -35.33 -9.65
N VAL A 264 12.35 -35.24 -8.49
CA VAL A 264 11.75 -34.66 -7.28
C VAL A 264 11.56 -33.16 -7.46
N VAL A 265 12.54 -32.47 -8.04
CA VAL A 265 12.41 -31.03 -8.38
C VAL A 265 11.24 -30.78 -9.33
N ARG A 266 11.06 -31.62 -10.36
CA ARG A 266 9.92 -31.51 -11.28
C ARG A 266 8.56 -31.73 -10.60
N LYS A 267 8.49 -32.63 -9.62
CA LYS A 267 7.29 -32.85 -8.80
C LYS A 267 7.03 -31.64 -7.89
N ALA A 268 8.06 -31.16 -7.21
CA ALA A 268 8.00 -29.99 -6.34
C ALA A 268 7.51 -28.75 -7.09
N ASP A 269 8.02 -28.50 -8.30
CA ASP A 269 7.60 -27.37 -9.14
C ASP A 269 6.10 -27.46 -9.51
N LYS A 270 5.59 -28.66 -9.82
CA LYS A 270 4.17 -28.87 -10.14
C LYS A 270 3.27 -28.64 -8.93
N GLU A 271 3.62 -29.19 -7.77
CA GLU A 271 2.83 -29.00 -6.55
C GLU A 271 2.88 -27.55 -6.07
N LEU A 272 4.05 -26.91 -6.13
CA LEU A 272 4.22 -25.48 -5.81
C LEU A 272 3.36 -24.60 -6.71
N GLN A 273 3.27 -24.91 -8.01
CA GLN A 273 2.40 -24.20 -8.95
C GLN A 273 0.92 -24.32 -8.55
N LYS A 274 0.44 -25.52 -8.19
CA LYS A 274 -0.94 -25.72 -7.73
C LYS A 274 -1.26 -24.89 -6.49
N VAL A 275 -0.34 -24.85 -5.51
CA VAL A 275 -0.48 -24.06 -4.30
C VAL A 275 -0.57 -22.57 -4.63
N GLN A 276 0.30 -22.09 -5.53
CA GLN A 276 0.29 -20.71 -5.99
C GLN A 276 -1.02 -20.37 -6.72
N ASP A 277 -1.49 -21.21 -7.65
CA ASP A 277 -2.71 -20.97 -8.42
C ASP A 277 -3.95 -20.90 -7.51
N LYS A 278 -4.01 -21.77 -6.48
CA LYS A 278 -5.04 -21.69 -5.44
C LYS A 278 -4.98 -20.34 -4.71
N LYS A 279 -3.79 -19.90 -4.31
CA LYS A 279 -3.58 -18.61 -3.63
C LYS A 279 -3.94 -17.42 -4.51
N MET A 280 -3.61 -17.44 -5.81
CA MET A 280 -4.01 -16.38 -6.74
C MET A 280 -5.54 -16.25 -6.82
N LYS A 281 -6.26 -17.38 -6.90
CA LYS A 281 -7.73 -17.38 -6.90
C LYS A 281 -8.33 -16.85 -5.60
N GLU A 282 -7.73 -17.18 -4.46
CA GLU A 282 -8.13 -16.61 -3.16
C GLU A 282 -8.00 -15.09 -3.16
N ILE A 283 -6.87 -14.55 -3.65
CA ILE A 283 -6.64 -13.09 -3.77
C ILE A 283 -7.66 -12.43 -4.70
N ASP A 284 -7.93 -13.03 -5.86
CA ASP A 284 -8.91 -12.51 -6.82
C ASP A 284 -10.33 -12.46 -6.21
N GLY A 285 -10.70 -13.48 -5.42
CA GLY A 285 -11.96 -13.53 -4.68
C GLY A 285 -12.06 -12.44 -3.61
N GLU A 286 -10.99 -12.24 -2.84
CA GLU A 286 -10.94 -11.19 -1.82
C GLU A 286 -11.00 -9.79 -2.44
N GLU A 287 -10.30 -9.55 -3.55
CA GLU A 287 -10.36 -8.28 -4.29
C GLU A 287 -11.81 -7.96 -4.72
N ALA A 288 -12.48 -8.92 -5.36
CA ALA A 288 -13.86 -8.75 -5.80
C ALA A 288 -14.83 -8.51 -4.62
N GLN A 289 -14.62 -9.19 -3.50
CA GLN A 289 -15.42 -9.02 -2.30
C GLN A 289 -15.26 -7.62 -1.70
N VAL A 290 -14.01 -7.12 -1.60
CA VAL A 290 -13.71 -5.79 -1.05
C VAL A 290 -14.28 -4.70 -1.95
N ILE A 291 -14.11 -4.79 -3.27
CA ILE A 291 -14.69 -3.82 -4.22
C ILE A 291 -16.21 -3.80 -4.09
N LYS A 292 -16.87 -4.96 -4.06
CA LYS A 292 -18.32 -5.06 -3.86
C LYS A 292 -18.78 -4.47 -2.52
N GLN A 293 -17.97 -4.57 -1.47
CA GLN A 293 -18.27 -3.96 -0.17
C GLN A 293 -18.13 -2.43 -0.22
N LEU A 294 -17.15 -1.89 -0.95
CA LEU A 294 -17.00 -0.46 -1.17
C LEU A 294 -18.18 0.12 -1.97
N ASP A 295 -18.67 -0.60 -2.98
CA ASP A 295 -19.80 -0.14 -3.80
C ASP A 295 -21.13 -0.09 -3.03
N ARG A 296 -21.29 -0.93 -2.00
CA ARG A 296 -22.49 -0.98 -1.14
C ARG A 296 -22.57 0.15 -0.12
N ARG A 297 -21.46 0.85 0.15
CA ARG A 297 -21.39 1.97 1.08
C ARG A 297 -21.62 3.30 0.38
#